data_AF-A0A3C0ZA31-F1
#
_entry.id   AF-A0A3C0ZA31-F1
#
_cell.length_a   1.000
_cell.length_b   1.000
_cell.length_c   1.000
_cell.angle_alpha   90.00
_cell.angle_beta   90.00
_cell.angle_gamma   90.00
#
_symmetry.space_group_name_H-M   'P 1'
#
loop_
_entity.id
_entity.type
_entity.pdbx_description
1 polymer ?
#
loop_
_entity_poly.entity_id
_entity_poly.type
_entity_poly.pdbx_seq_one_letter_code
_entity_poly.pdbx_strand_id
1 'polypeptide(L)' 'MKFVAPNTLENDKVVLRIIEPTDFDTLYQVAKDPLIWEQHPNKDRWKEEVFQGFFEGALESKAA' A
#
# COMPACT_ATOMS: atom_id res chain seq x y z
N MET A 1 16.53 18.19 -17.28
CA MET A 1 15.05 18.28 -17.33
C MET A 1 14.52 18.13 -15.92
N LYS A 2 13.64 19.03 -15.47
CA LYS A 2 12.99 18.93 -14.16
C LYS A 2 11.66 18.24 -14.38
N PHE A 3 11.53 17.00 -13.93
CA PHE A 3 10.26 16.28 -14.00
C PHE A 3 9.34 16.86 -12.93
N VAL A 4 8.21 17.44 -13.35
CA VAL A 4 7.16 17.89 -12.43
C VAL A 4 6.13 16.78 -12.42
N ALA A 5 6.06 16.04 -11.32
CA ALA A 5 5.04 15.03 -11.15
C ALA A 5 3.65 15.69 -11.16
N PRO A 6 2.64 15.09 -11.81
CA PRO A 6 1.28 15.61 -11.76
C PRO A 6 0.74 15.53 -10.32
N ASN A 7 -0.14 16.47 -9.96
CA ASN A 7 -0.75 16.52 -8.63
C ASN A 7 -1.74 15.35 -8.40
N THR A 8 -2.19 14.71 -9.47
CA THR A 8 -3.14 13.59 -9.44
C THR A 8 -2.72 12.58 -10.50
N LEU A 9 -2.79 11.30 -10.16
CA LEU A 9 -2.44 10.19 -11.04
C LEU A 9 -3.71 9.35 -11.24
N GLU A 10 -4.37 9.48 -12.38
CA GLU A 10 -5.65 8.83 -12.65
C GLU A 10 -5.87 8.49 -14.13
N ASN A 11 -6.86 7.64 -14.39
CA ASN A 11 -7.47 7.41 -15.70
C ASN A 11 -8.97 7.06 -15.52
N ASP A 12 -9.65 6.71 -16.61
CA ASP A 12 -11.10 6.40 -16.62
C ASP A 12 -11.52 5.24 -15.69
N LYS A 13 -10.58 4.46 -15.15
CA LYS A 13 -10.85 3.28 -14.32
C LYS A 13 -10.36 3.43 -12.88
N VAL A 14 -9.28 4.17 -12.65
CA VAL A 14 -8.60 4.22 -11.36
C VAL A 14 -8.03 5.59 -11.06
N VAL A 15 -8.00 5.92 -9.76
CA VAL A 15 -7.27 7.06 -9.20
C VAL A 15 -6.25 6.54 -8.20
N LEU A 16 -5.04 7.08 -8.24
CA LEU A 16 -4.01 6.88 -7.25
C LEU A 16 -4.04 8.04 -6.27
N ARG A 17 -4.13 7.72 -4.98
CA ARG A 17 -4.12 8.67 -3.87
C ARG A 17 -3.19 8.16 -2.78
N ILE A 18 -2.76 9.08 -1.93
CA ILE A 18 -1.99 8.75 -0.72
C ILE A 18 -2.85 7.89 0.20
N ILE A 19 -2.19 6.94 0.87
CA ILE A 19 -2.80 6.04 1.85
C ILE A 19 -3.29 6.81 3.09
N GLU A 20 -4.47 6.44 3.61
CA GLU A 20 -5.07 7.03 4.80
C GLU A 20 -5.28 5.98 5.90
N PRO A 21 -5.32 6.34 7.19
CA PRO A 21 -5.49 5.37 8.28
C PRO A 21 -6.73 4.48 8.13
N THR A 22 -7.80 5.01 7.53
CA THR A 22 -9.06 4.29 7.27
C THR A 22 -8.94 3.19 6.21
N ASP A 23 -7.83 3.12 5.47
CA ASP A 23 -7.62 2.12 4.42
C ASP A 23 -7.14 0.77 4.96
N PHE A 24 -6.73 0.71 6.23
CA PHE A 24 -6.09 -0.47 6.81
C PHE A 24 -6.91 -1.73 6.58
N ASP A 25 -8.18 -1.73 7.02
CA ASP A 25 -9.03 -2.91 6.95
C ASP A 25 -9.22 -3.39 5.51
N THR A 26 -9.50 -2.46 4.59
CA THR A 26 -9.74 -2.78 3.18
C THR A 26 -8.50 -3.37 2.52
N LEU A 27 -7.32 -2.78 2.77
CA LEU A 27 -6.07 -3.29 2.23
C LEU A 27 -5.66 -4.61 2.88
N TYR A 28 -5.88 -4.76 4.19
CA TYR A 28 -5.55 -6.00 4.89
C TYR A 28 -6.42 -7.17 4.45
N GLN A 29 -7.70 -6.96 4.12
CA GLN A 29 -8.57 -8.02 3.57
C GLN A 29 -8.00 -8.65 2.30
N VAL A 30 -7.27 -7.88 1.49
CA VAL A 30 -6.54 -8.40 0.32
C VAL A 30 -5.20 -8.96 0.75
N ALA A 31 -4.42 -8.20 1.53
CA ALA A 31 -3.07 -8.58 1.93
C ALA A 31 -2.99 -9.88 2.74
N LYS A 32 -4.04 -10.27 3.47
CA LYS A 32 -4.05 -11.49 4.30
C LYS A 32 -4.00 -12.80 3.52
N ASP A 33 -4.09 -12.78 2.18
CA ASP A 33 -3.88 -13.97 1.35
C ASP A 33 -2.38 -14.31 1.24
N PRO A 34 -1.91 -15.44 1.81
CA PRO A 34 -0.50 -15.82 1.75
C PRO A 34 0.03 -16.01 0.32
N LEU A 35 -0.83 -16.35 -0.66
CA LEU A 35 -0.42 -16.57 -2.04
C LEU A 35 0.03 -15.29 -2.74
N ILE A 36 -0.46 -14.11 -2.31
CA ILE A 36 0.04 -12.81 -2.79
C ILE A 36 1.52 -12.64 -2.49
N TRP A 37 2.00 -13.23 -1.39
CA TRP A 37 3.35 -12.99 -0.86
C TRP A 37 4.34 -14.11 -1.17
N GLU A 38 3.92 -15.21 -1.80
CA GLU A 38 4.76 -16.41 -1.99
C GLU A 38 6.12 -16.11 -2.67
N GLN A 39 6.08 -15.24 -3.68
CA GLN A 39 7.24 -14.81 -4.47
C GLN A 39 7.86 -13.50 -3.98
N HIS A 40 7.26 -12.86 -2.97
CA HIS A 40 7.73 -11.57 -2.47
C HIS A 40 8.88 -11.76 -1.45
N PRO A 41 9.89 -10.87 -1.39
CA PRO A 41 10.98 -10.98 -0.41
C PRO A 41 10.51 -10.97 1.05
N ASN A 42 9.40 -10.27 1.31
CA ASN A 42 8.74 -10.25 2.61
C ASN A 42 7.51 -11.17 2.57
N LYS A 43 7.74 -12.48 2.73
CA LYS A 43 6.71 -13.53 2.60
C LYS A 43 5.64 -13.51 3.69
N ASP A 44 5.96 -12.92 4.83
CA ASP A 44 5.09 -12.90 6.01
C ASP A 44 4.16 -11.69 6.08
N ARG A 45 4.11 -10.83 5.05
CA ARG A 45 3.31 -9.61 5.06
C ARG A 45 1.79 -9.85 4.96
N TRP A 46 1.35 -11.10 4.91
CA TRP A 46 -0.06 -11.48 5.13
C TRP A 46 -0.44 -11.54 6.62
N LYS A 47 0.53 -11.65 7.53
CA LYS A 47 0.27 -11.65 8.98
C LYS A 47 -0.10 -10.24 9.41
N GLU A 48 -1.16 -10.09 10.20
CA GLU A 48 -1.71 -8.79 10.61
C GLU A 48 -0.66 -7.87 11.23
N GLU A 49 0.08 -8.37 12.22
CA GLU A 49 1.12 -7.59 12.92
C GLU A 49 2.24 -7.11 11.97
N VAL A 50 2.62 -7.93 10.99
CA VAL A 50 3.66 -7.59 9.99
C VAL A 50 3.12 -6.58 8.98
N PHE A 51 1.86 -6.73 8.58
CA PHE A 51 1.18 -5.78 7.69
C PHE A 51 0.98 -4.44 8.38
N GLN A 52 0.60 -4.43 9.66
CA GLN A 52 0.44 -3.23 10.47
C GLN A 52 1.73 -2.41 10.53
N GLY A 53 2.87 -3.02 10.86
CA GLY A 53 4.14 -2.29 10.89
C GLY A 53 4.54 -1.72 9.51
N PHE A 54 4.20 -2.42 8.42
CA PHE A 54 4.40 -1.88 7.07
C PHE A 54 3.48 -0.68 6.77
N PHE A 55 2.21 -0.79 7.14
CA PHE A 55 1.20 0.25 6.90
C PHE A 55 1.47 1.52 7.71
N GLU A 56 1.89 1.38 8.98
CA GLU A 56 2.29 2.50 9.82
C GLU A 56 3.50 3.26 9.22
N GLY A 57 4.53 2.54 8.76
CA GLY A 57 5.67 3.17 8.07
C GLY A 57 5.28 3.85 6.74
N ALA A 58 4.27 3.32 6.05
CA ALA A 58 3.72 3.93 4.84
C ALA A 58 3.01 5.27 5.15
N LEU A 59 2.22 5.32 6.22
CA LEU A 59 1.57 6.55 6.69
C LEU A 59 2.59 7.62 7.13
N GLU A 60 3.64 7.24 7.85
CA GLU A 60 4.66 8.17 8.35
C GLU A 60 5.48 8.79 7.23
N SER A 61 5.86 7.98 6.23
CA SER A 61 6.70 8.42 5.12
C SER A 61 5.96 9.28 4.10
N LYS A 62 4.61 9.22 4.05
CA LYS A 62 3.77 9.75 2.97
C LYS A 62 4.25 9.30 1.58
N ALA A 63 4.97 8.19 1.52
CA ALA A 63 5.60 7.68 0.30
C ALA A 63 4.73 6.62 -0.40
N ALA A 64 3.56 6.32 0.18
CA ALA A 64 2.59 5.34 -0.31
C ALA A 64 1.28 5.99 -0.71
#